data_AF-A0A2V7KCE4-F1
#
_entry.id   AF-A0A2V7KCE4-F1
#
_cell.length_a   1.000
_cell.length_b   1.000
_cell.length_c   1.000
_cell.angle_alpha   90.00
_cell.angle_beta   90.00
_cell.angle_gamma   90.00
#
_symmetry.space_group_name_H-M   'P 1'
#
loop_
_entity.id
_entity.type
_entity.pdbx_description
1 polymer ?
#
loop_
_entity_poly.entity_id
_entity_poly.type
_entity_poly.pdbx_seq_one_letter_code
_entity_poly.pdbx_strand_id
1 'polypeptide(L)'
;AFLTGFRADARADAHSARFASQARDLLTTTQLMLDSPAAKDPRMRSLLEDLELVLVQISQLGAAQDRHDADLITQGMNQSNVLPKLRSAIPAGPVPVRTEGAL
;
A
#
# COMPACT_ATOMS: atom_id res chain seq x y z
N ALA A 1 3.33 -6.02 6.50
CA ALA A 1 2.52 -5.08 5.68
C ALA A 1 3.22 -3.72 5.67
N PHE A 2 3.63 -3.23 4.48
CA PHE A 2 4.48 -2.04 4.32
C PHE A 2 3.82 -0.74 4.84
N LEU A 3 2.64 -0.40 4.32
CA LEU A 3 1.91 0.83 4.69
C LEU A 3 1.56 0.89 6.18
N THR A 4 1.27 -0.24 6.81
CA THR A 4 1.04 -0.32 8.25
C THR A 4 2.31 0.00 9.05
N GLY A 5 3.47 -0.48 8.59
CA GLY A 5 4.77 -0.18 9.18
C GLY A 5 5.15 1.29 9.01
N PHE A 6 4.98 1.83 7.79
CA PHE A 6 5.17 3.26 7.53
C PHE A 6 4.32 4.13 8.45
N ARG A 7 3.03 3.80 8.65
CA ARG A 7 2.15 4.55 9.57
C ARG A 7 2.59 4.49 11.04
N ALA A 8 3.19 3.38 11.47
CA ALA A 8 3.69 3.24 12.83
C ALA A 8 4.98 4.06 13.05
N ASP A 9 5.85 4.09 12.03
CA ASP A 9 7.15 4.76 12.05
C ASP A 9 7.15 6.18 11.47
N ALA A 10 6.04 6.69 10.93
CA ALA A 10 5.96 8.03 10.33
C ALA A 10 6.36 9.15 11.31
N ARG A 11 6.33 8.88 12.62
CA ARG A 11 6.77 9.78 13.68
C ARG A 11 8.29 9.75 13.94
N ALA A 12 8.99 8.73 13.43
CA ALA A 12 10.41 8.49 13.63
C ALA A 12 11.21 8.82 12.36
N ASP A 13 11.91 9.95 12.40
CA ASP A 13 12.69 10.52 11.27
C ASP A 13 13.79 9.57 10.74
N ALA A 14 14.30 8.69 11.61
CA ALA A 14 15.45 7.82 11.33
C ALA A 14 15.21 6.77 10.24
N HIS A 15 13.97 6.56 9.79
CA HIS A 15 13.61 5.53 8.82
C HIS A 15 13.08 6.08 7.48
N SER A 16 12.97 7.40 7.34
CA SER A 16 12.40 8.08 6.16
C SER A 16 13.07 7.65 4.84
N ALA A 17 14.40 7.64 4.79
CA ALA A 17 15.16 7.22 3.61
C ALA A 17 14.94 5.75 3.23
N ARG A 18 14.76 4.87 4.21
CA ARG A 18 14.47 3.44 3.99
C ARG A 18 13.05 3.25 3.46
N PHE A 19 12.07 3.97 4.00
CA PHE A 19 10.71 3.92 3.47
C PHE A 19 10.63 4.48 2.06
N ALA A 20 11.38 5.54 1.77
CA ALA A 20 11.45 6.12 0.44
C ALA A 20 12.02 5.13 -0.60
N SER A 21 13.11 4.41 -0.27
CA SER A 21 13.65 3.39 -1.19
C SER A 21 12.68 2.22 -1.40
N GLN A 22 12.11 1.68 -0.33
CA GLN A 22 11.14 0.59 -0.41
C GLN A 22 9.85 0.99 -1.16
N ALA A 23 9.42 2.25 -1.06
CA ALA A 23 8.27 2.75 -1.81
C ALA A 23 8.55 2.80 -3.32
N ARG A 24 9.78 3.11 -3.76
CA ARG A 24 10.16 3.11 -5.18
C ARG A 24 10.10 1.70 -5.79
N ASP A 25 10.55 0.70 -5.04
CA ASP A 25 10.49 -0.70 -5.49
C ASP A 25 9.04 -1.18 -5.63
N LEU A 26 8.18 -0.85 -4.65
CA LEU A 26 6.75 -1.16 -4.71
C LEU A 26 6.03 -0.38 -5.81
N LEU A 27 6.40 0.87 -6.05
CA LEU A 27 5.84 1.71 -7.10
C LEU A 27 6.10 1.09 -8.48
N THR A 28 7.33 0.65 -8.72
CA THR A 28 7.72 -0.05 -9.95
C THR A 28 6.84 -1.30 -10.17
N THR A 29 6.63 -2.08 -9.11
CA THR A 29 5.76 -3.27 -9.16
C THR A 29 4.30 -2.90 -9.45
N THR A 30 3.80 -1.82 -8.84
CA THR A 30 2.42 -1.35 -9.01
C THR A 30 2.16 -0.87 -10.45
N GLN A 31 3.11 -0.14 -11.03
CA GLN A 31 3.05 0.30 -12.43
C GLN A 31 3.02 -0.88 -13.40
N LEU A 32 3.87 -1.89 -13.18
CA LEU A 32 3.82 -3.13 -13.95
C LEU A 32 2.45 -3.84 -13.84
N MET A 33 1.81 -3.80 -12.66
CA MET A 33 0.47 -4.36 -12.50
C MET A 33 -0.61 -3.52 -13.20
N LEU A 34 -0.49 -2.19 -13.20
CA LEU A 34 -1.36 -1.27 -13.94
C LEU A 34 -1.28 -1.48 -15.46
N ASP A 35 -0.09 -1.81 -15.96
CA ASP A 35 0.15 -2.14 -17.36
C ASP A 35 -0.24 -3.59 -17.72
N SER A 36 -0.60 -4.41 -16.72
CA SER A 36 -0.96 -5.81 -16.91
C SER A 36 -2.48 -6.03 -17.08
N PRO A 37 -2.91 -7.23 -17.50
CA PRO A 37 -4.33 -7.59 -17.54
C PRO A 37 -5.07 -7.48 -16.19
N ALA A 38 -4.36 -7.42 -15.05
CA ALA A 38 -4.98 -7.22 -13.74
C ALA A 38 -5.74 -5.88 -13.64
N ALA A 39 -5.30 -4.86 -14.38
CA ALA A 39 -5.95 -3.55 -14.44
C ALA A 39 -7.24 -3.52 -15.29
N LYS A 40 -7.65 -4.66 -15.88
CA LYS A 40 -8.93 -4.76 -16.59
C LYS A 40 -10.13 -4.77 -15.64
N ASP A 41 -9.95 -5.21 -14.40
CA ASP A 41 -10.97 -5.07 -13.37
C ASP A 41 -10.97 -3.62 -12.85
N PRO A 42 -12.07 -2.86 -13.01
CA PRO A 42 -12.16 -1.47 -12.55
C PRO A 42 -11.87 -1.31 -11.04
N ARG A 43 -12.25 -2.30 -10.21
CA ARG A 43 -11.99 -2.25 -8.77
C ARG A 43 -10.51 -2.43 -8.47
N MET A 44 -9.87 -3.39 -9.14
CA MET A 44 -8.43 -3.62 -9.00
C MET A 44 -7.63 -2.42 -9.53
N ARG A 45 -8.02 -1.87 -10.67
CA ARG A 45 -7.39 -0.68 -11.26
C ARG A 45 -7.43 0.52 -10.30
N SER A 46 -8.61 0.86 -9.78
CA SER A 46 -8.75 1.97 -8.82
C SER A 46 -7.90 1.77 -7.57
N LEU A 47 -7.77 0.53 -7.08
CA LEU A 47 -6.89 0.23 -5.95
C LEU A 47 -5.41 0.44 -6.29
N LEU A 48 -4.97 0.04 -7.48
CA LEU A 48 -3.59 0.20 -7.92
C LEU A 48 -3.24 1.67 -8.17
N GLU A 49 -4.17 2.46 -8.71
CA GLU A 49 -4.02 3.92 -8.88
C GLU A 49 -3.93 4.63 -7.51
N ASP A 50 -4.80 4.26 -6.56
CA ASP A 50 -4.73 4.76 -5.18
C ASP A 50 -3.40 4.39 -4.51
N LEU A 51 -2.91 3.17 -4.75
CA LEU A 51 -1.64 2.68 -4.21
C LEU A 51 -0.44 3.39 -4.84
N GLU A 52 -0.45 3.58 -6.17
CA GLU A 52 0.57 4.34 -6.89
C GLU A 52 0.71 5.74 -6.30
N LEU A 53 -0.39 6.47 -6.10
CA LEU A 53 -0.36 7.81 -5.55
C LEU A 53 0.33 7.86 -4.18
N VAL A 54 -0.02 6.94 -3.28
CA VAL A 54 0.58 6.85 -1.95
C VAL A 54 2.07 6.51 -2.02
N LEU A 55 2.46 5.56 -2.88
CA LEU A 55 3.86 5.15 -3.02
C LEU A 55 4.71 6.26 -3.63
N VAL A 56 4.18 7.02 -4.60
CA VAL A 56 4.82 8.22 -5.16
C VAL A 56 5.09 9.24 -4.05
N GLN A 57 4.12 9.48 -3.16
CA GLN A 57 4.30 10.40 -2.04
C GLN A 57 5.35 9.92 -1.04
N ILE A 58 5.32 8.64 -0.63
CA ILE A 58 6.31 8.07 0.30
C ILE A 58 7.72 8.06 -0.32
N SER A 59 7.84 7.86 -1.64
CA SER A 59 9.13 7.82 -2.35
C SER A 59 9.89 9.15 -2.34
N GLN A 60 9.17 10.25 -2.09
CA GLN A 60 9.68 11.63 -2.07
C GLN A 60 10.10 12.07 -0.66
N LEU A 61 9.71 11.34 0.39
CA LEU A 61 10.01 11.66 1.79
C LEU A 61 11.52 11.74 2.11
N GLY A 62 12.37 11.04 1.35
CA GLY A 62 13.82 11.09 1.53
C GLY A 62 14.49 12.33 0.91
N ALA A 63 13.76 13.09 0.08
CA ALA A 63 14.24 14.31 -0.56
C ALA A 63 13.80 15.58 0.19
N ALA A 64 12.66 15.53 0.88
CA ALA A 64 12.15 16.58 1.75
C ALA A 64 12.36 16.16 3.22
N GLN A 65 13.25 16.83 3.95
CA GLN A 65 13.54 16.53 5.37
C GLN A 65 12.40 16.89 6.34
N ASP A 66 11.16 17.01 5.87
CA ASP A 66 10.08 17.61 6.63
C ASP A 66 9.12 16.56 7.20
N ARG A 67 9.18 16.42 8.53
CA ARG A 67 8.26 15.63 9.36
C ARG A 67 6.77 15.90 9.07
N HIS A 68 6.43 17.10 8.60
CA HIS A 68 5.05 17.48 8.24
C HIS A 68 4.52 16.69 7.04
N ASP A 69 5.37 16.30 6.09
CA ASP A 69 4.94 15.58 4.88
C ASP A 69 4.51 14.15 5.22
N ALA A 70 5.18 13.50 6.18
CA ALA A 70 4.84 12.15 6.64
C ALA A 70 3.45 12.08 7.29
N ASP A 71 3.09 13.08 8.09
CA ASP A 71 1.77 13.18 8.72
C ASP A 71 0.68 13.48 7.69
N LEU A 72 0.95 14.36 6.71
CA LEU A 72 0.02 14.66 5.61
C LEU A 72 -0.25 13.43 4.73
N ILE A 73 0.78 12.63 4.42
CA ILE A 73 0.63 11.38 3.67
C ILE A 73 -0.18 10.37 4.47
N THR A 74 0.08 10.26 5.78
CA THR A 74 -0.69 9.39 6.67
C THR A 74 -2.17 9.80 6.72
N GLN A 75 -2.45 11.10 6.74
CA GLN A 75 -3.80 11.63 6.70
C GLN A 75 -4.48 11.38 5.34
N GLY A 76 -3.77 11.57 4.23
CA GLY A 76 -4.25 11.27 2.88
C GLY A 76 -4.60 9.79 2.68
N MET A 77 -3.77 8.87 3.17
CA MET A 77 -4.06 7.43 3.16
C MET A 77 -5.35 7.07 3.90
N ASN A 78 -5.63 7.74 5.04
CA ASN A 78 -6.85 7.51 5.81
C ASN A 78 -8.09 8.04 5.06
N GLN A 79 -7.98 9.18 4.37
CA GLN A 79 -9.08 9.75 3.58
C GLN A 79 -9.42 8.90 2.35
N SER A 80 -8.41 8.44 1.61
CA SER A 80 -8.62 7.59 0.42
C SER A 80 -8.99 6.14 0.74
N ASN A 81 -9.06 5.80 2.03
CA ASN A 81 -9.46 4.48 2.53
C ASN A 81 -8.61 3.33 1.94
N VAL A 82 -7.34 3.61 1.66
CA VAL A 82 -6.42 2.70 0.93
C VAL A 82 -6.24 1.39 1.68
N LEU A 83 -6.06 1.45 3.00
CA LEU A 83 -5.83 0.26 3.82
C LEU A 83 -7.07 -0.66 3.91
N PRO A 84 -8.30 -0.14 4.10
CA PRO A 84 -9.50 -0.98 4.02
C PRO A 84 -9.78 -1.52 2.63
N LYS A 85 -9.57 -0.74 1.56
CA LYS A 85 -9.68 -1.22 0.18
C LYS A 85 -8.68 -2.36 -0.09
N LEU A 86 -7.42 -2.19 0.31
CA LEU A 86 -6.39 -3.23 0.18
C LEU A 86 -6.77 -4.49 0.97
N ARG A 87 -7.30 -4.36 2.20
CA ARG A 87 -7.77 -5.50 3.00
C ARG A 87 -8.95 -6.23 2.36
N SER A 88 -9.84 -5.52 1.67
CA SER A 88 -10.96 -6.12 0.95
C SER A 88 -10.57 -6.78 -0.37
N ALA A 89 -9.48 -6.34 -0.99
CA ALA A 89 -8.97 -6.85 -2.26
C ALA A 89 -8.04 -8.06 -2.09
N ILE A 90 -7.48 -8.27 -0.89
CA ILE A 90 -6.88 -9.55 -0.53
C ILE A 90 -8.04 -10.56 -0.46
N PRO A 91 -8.16 -11.51 -1.40
CA PRO A 91 -9.17 -12.55 -1.27
C PRO A 91 -8.90 -13.25 0.05
N ALA A 92 -9.93 -13.48 0.87
CA ALA A 92 -9.81 -14.42 1.97
C ALA A 92 -9.18 -15.69 1.38
N GLY A 93 -7.95 -16.01 1.77
CA GLY A 93 -7.25 -17.18 1.27
C GLY A 93 -8.16 -18.41 1.41
N PRO A 94 -8.04 -19.41 0.51
CA PRO A 94 -8.98 -20.52 0.43
C PRO A 94 -9.23 -21.05 1.84
N VAL A 95 -10.46 -20.88 2.32
CA VAL A 95 -10.88 -21.40 3.61
C VAL A 95 -10.59 -22.90 3.52
N PRO A 96 -9.73 -23.49 4.38
CA PRO A 96 -9.52 -24.92 4.35
C PRO A 96 -10.88 -25.54 4.65
N VAL A 97 -11.48 -26.15 3.63
CA VAL A 97 -12.68 -26.96 3.78
C VAL A 97 -12.27 -28.06 4.75
N ARG A 98 -12.74 -27.94 5.98
CA ARG A 98 -12.64 -29.04 6.91
C ARG A 98 -13.60 -30.10 6.37
N THR A 99 -13.05 -31.08 5.67
CA THR A 99 -13.72 -32.35 5.43
C THR A 99 -13.90 -33.02 6.79
N GLU A 100 -14.96 -32.63 7.50
CA GLU A 100 -15.42 -33.38 8.66
C GLU A 100 -16.02 -34.68 8.13
N GLY A 101 -15.31 -35.75 8.46
CA GLY A 101 -15.55 -37.09 7.98
C GLY A 101 -16.91 -37.62 8.38
N ALA A 102 -17.42 -38.47 7.50
CA ALA A 102 -18.50 -39.39 7.76
C ALA A 102 -18.21 -40.26 8.98
N LEU A 103 -19.22 -40.40 9.85
CA LEU A 103 -19.49 -41.60 10.64
C LEU A 103 -21.00 -41.80 10.68
#